data_AF-A0A2H0WQ24-F1
#
_entry.id   AF-A0A2H0WQ24-F1
#
_cell.length_a   1.000
_cell.length_b   1.000
_cell.length_c   1.000
_cell.angle_alpha   90.00
_cell.angle_beta   90.00
_cell.angle_gamma   90.00
#
_symmetry.space_group_name_H-M   'P 1'
#
loop_
_entity.id
_entity.type
_entity.pdbx_description
1 polymer ?
#
loop_
_entity_poly.entity_id
_entity_poly.type
_entity_poly.pdbx_seq_one_letter_code
_entity_poly.pdbx_strand_id
1 'polypeptide(L)'
;MKFDFTKHRILFFFFILFVVGNGTFLAIKFASGYRIDFTTKTLKPNGILSANSSPAGAQIFVDGILKTATNSNLPLEPNKYLIEIKKEGFTPWKKELLIEKELVAFVDAFLFPLVPDLKPLTFSQVANPAISPNNDRIAYAVPLSDPNAGLWVLDLSDSIFNLGRGPRQIAKSRSGADLAK
;
A
#
# COMPACT_ATOMS: atom_id res chain seq x y z
N MET A 1 -34.53 39.59 48.00
CA MET A 1 -34.66 38.19 47.55
C MET A 1 -33.37 37.46 47.94
N LYS A 2 -33.37 36.73 49.07
CA LYS A 2 -32.15 36.02 49.56
C LYS A 2 -32.06 34.68 48.83
N PHE A 3 -31.11 34.56 47.90
CA PHE A 3 -30.79 33.29 47.25
C PHE A 3 -30.15 32.35 48.28
N ASP A 4 -30.87 31.31 48.70
CA ASP A 4 -30.36 30.30 49.63
C ASP A 4 -29.44 29.33 48.87
N PHE A 5 -28.13 29.56 48.96
CA PHE A 5 -27.09 28.79 48.27
C PHE A 5 -27.06 27.30 48.67
N THR A 6 -27.58 26.96 49.85
CA THR A 6 -27.54 25.59 50.39
C THR A 6 -28.43 24.64 49.59
N LYS A 7 -29.59 25.11 49.13
CA LYS A 7 -30.55 24.32 48.33
C LYS A 7 -30.15 24.21 46.86
N HIS A 8 -29.43 25.19 46.34
CA HIS A 8 -29.02 25.24 44.92
C HIS A 8 -27.70 24.50 44.65
N ARG A 9 -26.89 24.22 45.69
CA ARG A 9 -25.60 23.53 45.55
C ARG A 9 -25.74 22.12 44.97
N ILE A 10 -26.77 21.41 45.39
CA ILE A 10 -27.09 20.04 44.92
C ILE A 10 -27.61 20.10 43.47
N LEU A 11 -28.51 21.03 43.17
CA LEU A 11 -29.01 21.27 41.82
C LEU A 11 -27.90 21.63 40.83
N PHE A 12 -26.96 22.48 41.24
CA PHE A 12 -25.80 22.87 40.45
C PHE A 12 -24.85 21.68 40.19
N PHE A 13 -24.64 20.82 41.20
CA PHE A 13 -23.85 19.60 41.02
C PHE A 13 -24.47 18.66 39.98
N PHE A 14 -25.79 18.41 40.07
CA PHE A 14 -26.49 17.60 39.07
C PHE A 14 -26.51 18.24 37.69
N PHE A 15 -26.59 19.58 37.61
CA PHE A 15 -26.49 20.30 36.35
C PHE A 15 -25.12 20.14 35.70
N ILE A 16 -24.02 20.27 36.46
CA ILE A 16 -22.67 20.00 35.96
C ILE A 16 -22.55 18.55 35.51
N LEU A 17 -23.01 17.59 36.31
CA LEU A 17 -22.95 16.17 35.97
C LEU A 17 -23.71 15.89 34.66
N PHE A 18 -24.87 16.52 34.47
CA PHE A 18 -25.65 16.44 33.24
C PHE A 18 -24.89 17.03 32.06
N VAL A 19 -24.32 18.23 32.19
CA VAL A 19 -23.56 18.89 31.12
C VAL A 19 -22.33 18.07 30.73
N VAL A 20 -21.56 17.57 31.71
CA VAL A 20 -20.38 16.74 31.47
C VAL A 20 -20.76 15.39 30.85
N GLY A 21 -21.80 14.74 31.35
CA GLY A 21 -22.28 13.47 30.82
C GLY A 21 -22.75 13.57 29.37
N ASN A 22 -23.59 14.57 29.06
CA ASN A 22 -24.06 14.81 27.70
C ASN A 22 -22.92 15.26 26.77
N GLY A 23 -22.02 16.12 27.25
CA GLY A 23 -20.85 16.55 26.49
C GLY A 23 -19.92 15.40 26.14
N THR A 24 -19.66 14.50 27.09
CA THR A 24 -18.85 13.29 26.86
C THR A 24 -19.52 12.35 25.89
N PHE A 25 -20.83 12.12 26.02
CA PHE A 25 -21.60 11.31 25.08
C PHE A 25 -21.56 11.87 23.65
N LEU A 26 -21.72 13.19 23.50
CA LEU A 26 -21.58 13.87 22.20
C LEU A 26 -20.18 13.72 21.62
N ALA A 27 -19.13 13.89 22.44
CA ALA A 27 -17.75 13.75 22.02
C ALA A 27 -17.44 12.34 21.52
N ILE A 28 -17.93 11.30 22.21
CA ILE A 28 -17.78 9.90 21.79
C ILE A 28 -18.47 9.67 20.44
N LYS A 29 -19.70 10.14 20.27
CA LYS A 29 -20.43 10.00 19.00
C LYS A 29 -19.75 10.74 17.85
N PHE A 30 -19.20 11.91 18.13
CA PHE A 30 -18.42 12.65 17.13
C PHE A 30 -17.14 11.89 16.74
N ALA A 31 -16.40 11.35 17.72
CA ALA A 31 -15.20 10.57 17.49
C ALA A 31 -15.48 9.24 16.75
N SER A 32 -16.64 8.63 16.98
CA SER A 32 -17.07 7.40 16.29
C SER A 32 -17.60 7.63 14.87
N GLY A 33 -17.52 8.86 14.34
CA GLY A 33 -17.87 9.17 12.96
C GLY A 33 -19.32 9.60 12.70
N TYR A 34 -20.10 9.94 13.72
CA TYR A 34 -21.43 10.53 13.50
C TYR A 34 -21.28 11.95 12.97
N ARG A 35 -21.87 12.21 11.80
CA ARG A 35 -21.99 13.57 11.25
C ARG A 35 -23.47 13.95 11.21
N ILE A 36 -23.74 15.22 11.55
CA ILE A 36 -25.09 15.78 11.47
C ILE A 36 -25.39 16.04 10.00
N ASP A 37 -26.37 15.34 9.44
CA ASP A 37 -26.92 15.66 8.14
C ASP A 37 -28.01 16.72 8.30
N PHE A 38 -27.70 17.96 7.95
CA PHE A 38 -28.62 19.11 8.06
C PHE A 38 -29.82 18.99 7.11
N THR A 39 -29.74 18.12 6.11
CA THR A 39 -30.80 17.90 5.11
C THR A 39 -31.89 17.01 5.68
N THR A 40 -31.50 15.91 6.33
CA THR A 40 -32.43 14.92 6.88
C THR A 40 -32.71 15.13 8.37
N LYS A 41 -31.97 16.02 9.05
CA LYS A 41 -31.98 16.20 10.52
C LYS A 41 -31.74 14.89 11.28
N THR A 42 -31.08 13.92 10.65
CA THR A 42 -30.77 12.61 11.27
C THR A 42 -29.28 12.47 11.52
N LEU A 43 -28.96 11.73 12.58
CA LEU A 43 -27.60 11.32 12.91
C LEU A 43 -27.30 10.01 12.16
N LYS A 44 -26.57 10.11 11.05
CA LYS A 44 -26.14 8.91 10.31
C LYS A 44 -24.72 8.50 10.74
N PRO A 45 -24.50 7.22 11.08
CA PRO A 45 -23.16 6.74 11.37
C PRO A 45 -22.40 6.53 10.06
N ASN A 46 -21.17 7.05 9.96
CA ASN A 46 -20.29 6.78 8.82
C ASN A 46 -19.32 5.63 9.14
N GLY A 47 -18.81 4.99 8.09
CA GLY A 47 -17.58 4.22 8.16
C GLY A 47 -16.39 5.06 7.71
N ILE A 48 -15.17 4.56 7.93
CA ILE A 48 -13.93 5.20 7.48
C ILE A 48 -13.23 4.27 6.50
N LEU A 49 -12.92 4.76 5.31
CA LEU A 49 -12.01 4.10 4.39
C LEU A 49 -10.60 4.64 4.61
N SER A 50 -9.67 3.80 5.05
CA SER A 50 -8.25 4.11 5.12
C SER A 50 -7.56 3.47 3.93
N ALA A 51 -7.10 4.28 2.98
CA ALA A 51 -6.58 3.79 1.71
C ALA A 51 -5.15 4.27 1.45
N ASN A 52 -4.24 3.31 1.34
CA ASN A 52 -2.82 3.50 1.09
C ASN A 52 -2.43 2.86 -0.24
N SER A 53 -1.31 3.32 -0.80
CA SER A 53 -0.71 2.67 -1.97
C SER A 53 0.80 2.70 -1.96
N SER A 54 1.38 1.69 -2.60
CA SER A 54 2.78 1.67 -3.01
C SER A 54 2.84 1.60 -4.54
N PRO A 55 3.36 2.64 -5.21
CA PRO A 55 3.92 3.88 -4.68
C PRO A 55 2.86 4.85 -4.10
N ALA A 56 3.28 5.68 -3.15
CA ALA A 56 2.42 6.68 -2.50
C ALA A 56 1.96 7.80 -3.45
N GLY A 57 0.87 8.49 -3.10
CA GLY A 57 0.33 9.63 -3.85
C GLY A 57 -0.52 9.22 -5.06
N ALA A 58 -1.13 8.05 -5.03
CA ALA A 58 -2.13 7.65 -6.02
C ALA A 58 -3.48 8.34 -5.73
N GLN A 59 -4.29 8.53 -6.76
CA GLN A 59 -5.64 9.08 -6.69
C GLN A 59 -6.64 7.98 -6.28
N ILE A 60 -7.52 8.29 -5.34
CA ILE A 60 -8.61 7.42 -4.87
C ILE A 60 -9.92 7.88 -5.51
N PHE A 61 -10.55 6.96 -6.23
CA PHE A 61 -11.87 7.08 -6.81
C PHE A 61 -12.84 6.16 -6.06
N VAL A 62 -14.03 6.69 -5.76
CA VAL A 62 -15.13 5.95 -5.13
C VAL A 62 -16.30 6.01 -6.11
N ASP A 63 -16.71 4.85 -6.62
CA ASP A 63 -17.73 4.72 -7.68
C ASP A 63 -17.41 5.59 -8.92
N GLY A 64 -16.13 5.65 -9.28
CA GLY A 64 -15.64 6.44 -10.43
C GLY A 64 -15.49 7.93 -10.17
N ILE A 65 -15.81 8.43 -8.96
CA ILE A 65 -15.66 9.84 -8.60
C ILE A 65 -14.36 10.03 -7.82
N LEU A 66 -13.49 10.93 -8.28
CA LEU A 66 -12.27 11.31 -7.57
C LEU A 66 -12.62 11.93 -6.22
N LYS A 67 -12.07 11.38 -5.13
CA LYS A 67 -12.27 11.90 -3.77
C LYS A 67 -11.02 12.58 -3.23
N THR A 68 -9.88 11.89 -3.26
CA THR A 68 -8.64 12.34 -2.60
C THR A 68 -7.45 11.50 -3.09
N ALA A 69 -6.26 11.68 -2.49
CA ALA A 69 -5.08 10.85 -2.70
C ALA A 69 -4.87 9.85 -1.56
N THR A 70 -4.12 8.78 -1.83
CA THR A 70 -3.71 7.73 -0.86
C THR A 70 -2.92 8.28 0.32
N ASN A 71 -2.87 7.52 1.42
CA ASN A 71 -2.42 7.96 2.75
C ASN A 71 -3.41 8.93 3.41
N SER A 72 -4.71 8.71 3.16
CA SER A 72 -5.78 9.50 3.75
C SER A 72 -6.93 8.62 4.26
N ASN A 73 -7.67 9.17 5.22
CA ASN A 73 -8.86 8.56 5.79
C ASN A 73 -10.09 9.29 5.27
N LEU A 74 -10.94 8.57 4.55
CA LEU A 74 -12.14 9.11 3.91
C LEU A 74 -13.40 8.60 4.65
N PRO A 75 -14.16 9.47 5.31
CA PRO A 75 -15.46 9.08 5.86
C PRO A 75 -16.46 8.84 4.72
N LEU A 76 -17.10 7.67 4.72
CA LEU A 76 -18.11 7.27 3.74
C LEU A 76 -19.38 6.79 4.45
N GLU A 77 -20.54 7.01 3.84
CA GLU A 77 -21.78 6.41 4.35
C GLU A 77 -21.71 4.89 4.22
N PRO A 78 -22.29 4.10 5.14
CA PRO A 78 -22.24 2.65 5.07
C PRO A 78 -22.94 2.12 3.81
N ASN A 79 -22.15 1.59 2.89
CA ASN A 79 -22.63 0.99 1.64
C ASN A 79 -21.51 0.15 1.00
N LYS A 80 -21.83 -0.56 -0.07
CA LYS A 80 -20.83 -1.14 -0.97
C LYS A 80 -20.37 -0.09 -1.97
N TYR A 81 -19.06 0.04 -2.12
CA TYR A 81 -18.44 0.95 -3.08
C TYR A 81 -17.41 0.22 -3.93
N LEU A 82 -17.30 0.62 -5.19
CA LEU A 82 -16.17 0.28 -6.04
C LEU A 82 -15.04 1.27 -5.77
N ILE A 83 -13.98 0.80 -5.10
CA ILE A 83 -12.79 1.60 -4.84
C ILE A 83 -11.79 1.37 -5.97
N GLU A 84 -11.40 2.46 -6.62
CA GLU A 84 -10.37 2.47 -7.66
C GLU A 84 -9.21 3.37 -7.22
N ILE A 85 -8.00 2.83 -7.23
CA ILE A 85 -6.77 3.57 -6.92
C ILE A 85 -5.94 3.64 -8.20
N LYS A 86 -5.63 4.86 -8.64
CA LYS A 86 -4.97 5.12 -9.92
C LYS A 86 -3.80 6.07 -9.74
N LYS A 87 -2.69 5.78 -10.43
CA LYS A 87 -1.54 6.67 -10.53
C LYS A 87 -1.03 6.68 -11.96
N GLU A 88 -0.56 7.82 -12.43
CA GLU A 88 0.01 7.95 -13.77
C GLU A 88 1.23 7.05 -13.94
N GLY A 89 1.29 6.32 -15.07
CA GLY A 89 2.36 5.36 -15.33
C GLY A 89 2.20 4.02 -14.61
N PHE A 90 1.12 3.79 -13.88
CA PHE A 90 0.84 2.54 -13.17
C PHE A 90 -0.53 1.95 -13.54
N THR A 91 -0.66 0.64 -13.41
CA THR A 91 -1.90 -0.10 -13.59
C THR A 91 -2.88 0.26 -12.46
N PRO A 92 -4.16 0.56 -12.77
CA PRO A 92 -5.14 0.88 -11.76
C PRO A 92 -5.50 -0.35 -10.92
N TRP A 93 -5.67 -0.16 -9.63
CA TRP A 93 -6.17 -1.17 -8.70
C TRP A 93 -7.66 -0.96 -8.45
N LYS A 94 -8.46 -2.02 -8.46
CA LYS A 94 -9.91 -1.95 -8.25
C LYS A 94 -10.37 -3.04 -7.31
N LYS A 95 -11.23 -2.69 -6.35
CA LYS A 95 -11.87 -3.65 -5.46
C LYS A 95 -13.22 -3.11 -4.98
N GLU A 96 -14.21 -3.99 -4.96
CA GLU A 96 -15.48 -3.71 -4.30
C GLU A 96 -15.33 -3.95 -2.79
N LEU A 97 -15.72 -2.97 -1.97
CA LEU A 97 -15.59 -3.02 -0.53
C LEU A 97 -16.90 -2.62 0.14
N LEU A 98 -17.28 -3.38 1.16
CA LEU A 98 -18.38 -3.02 2.05
C LEU A 98 -17.83 -2.10 3.15
N ILE A 99 -18.37 -0.88 3.21
CA ILE A 99 -18.12 0.05 4.30
C ILE A 99 -19.24 -0.12 5.33
N GLU A 100 -18.87 -0.47 6.55
CA GLU A 100 -19.79 -0.63 7.66
C GLU A 100 -19.77 0.59 8.60
N LYS A 101 -20.88 0.78 9.32
CA LYS A 101 -21.00 1.87 10.29
C LYS A 101 -19.98 1.73 11.43
N GLU A 102 -19.39 2.85 11.85
CA GLU A 102 -18.46 2.92 12.99
C GLU A 102 -17.18 2.06 12.82
N LEU A 103 -16.93 1.51 11.63
CA LEU A 103 -15.80 0.66 11.33
C LEU A 103 -14.85 1.29 10.30
N VAL A 104 -13.59 0.89 10.41
CA VAL A 104 -12.52 1.30 9.49
C VAL A 104 -12.26 0.16 8.50
N ALA A 105 -12.52 0.41 7.21
CA ALA A 105 -12.10 -0.47 6.14
C ALA A 105 -10.69 -0.07 5.68
N PHE A 106 -9.76 -1.01 5.73
CA PHE A 106 -8.37 -0.77 5.34
C PHE A 106 -8.08 -1.29 3.93
N VAL A 107 -7.37 -0.49 3.14
CA VAL A 107 -6.91 -0.83 1.80
C VAL A 107 -5.44 -0.47 1.68
N ASP A 108 -4.65 -1.43 1.22
CA ASP A 108 -3.27 -1.21 0.82
C ASP A 108 -3.07 -1.77 -0.59
N ALA A 109 -2.88 -0.87 -1.56
CA ALA A 109 -2.81 -1.21 -2.97
C ALA A 109 -1.37 -1.12 -3.49
N PHE A 110 -0.86 -2.23 -4.02
CA PHE A 110 0.40 -2.25 -4.75
C PHE A 110 0.13 -2.02 -6.25
N LEU A 111 0.66 -0.93 -6.80
CA LEU A 111 0.47 -0.56 -8.21
C LEU A 111 1.69 -0.96 -9.03
N PHE A 112 1.46 -1.69 -10.12
CA PHE A 112 2.52 -2.10 -11.04
C PHE A 112 2.74 -1.05 -12.13
N PRO A 113 4.00 -0.71 -12.49
CA PRO A 113 4.27 0.18 -13.61
C PRO A 113 3.68 -0.37 -14.93
N LEU A 114 3.14 0.52 -15.76
CA LEU A 114 2.62 0.18 -17.10
C LEU A 114 3.75 -0.18 -18.07
N VAL A 115 4.91 0.46 -17.91
CA VAL A 115 6.11 0.22 -18.73
C VAL A 115 7.24 -0.21 -17.79
N PRO A 116 7.55 -1.52 -17.70
CA PRO A 116 8.66 -1.98 -16.90
C PRO A 116 9.99 -1.54 -17.54
N ASP A 117 10.92 -1.06 -16.72
CA ASP A 117 12.29 -0.81 -17.16
C ASP A 117 13.04 -2.14 -17.25
N LEU A 118 13.35 -2.57 -18.47
CA LEU A 118 14.07 -3.82 -18.72
C LEU A 118 15.55 -3.52 -18.95
N LYS A 119 16.41 -3.98 -18.04
CA LYS A 119 17.86 -3.89 -18.18
C LYS A 119 18.42 -5.26 -18.54
N PRO A 120 19.23 -5.38 -19.62
CA PRO A 120 19.88 -6.64 -19.93
C PRO A 120 20.87 -6.99 -18.81
N LEU A 121 20.80 -8.23 -18.32
CA LEU A 121 21.71 -8.74 -17.28
C LEU A 121 23.12 -9.03 -17.83
N THR A 122 23.21 -9.34 -19.12
CA THR A 122 24.48 -9.50 -19.86
C THR A 122 24.27 -9.16 -21.33
N PHE A 123 25.36 -8.83 -22.01
CA PHE A 123 25.41 -8.60 -23.47
C PHE A 123 26.00 -9.79 -24.24
N SER A 124 26.52 -10.80 -23.54
CA SER A 124 27.06 -12.02 -24.15
C SER A 124 25.94 -12.96 -24.61
N GLN A 125 26.25 -13.85 -25.56
CA GLN A 125 25.34 -14.96 -25.86
C GLN A 125 25.24 -15.89 -24.65
N VAL A 126 24.02 -16.31 -24.32
CA VAL A 126 23.73 -17.16 -23.17
C VAL A 126 23.08 -18.46 -23.63
N ALA A 127 23.62 -19.58 -23.19
CA ALA A 127 23.07 -20.92 -23.34
C ALA A 127 22.78 -21.52 -21.95
N ASN A 128 21.70 -22.32 -21.90
CA ASN A 128 21.31 -23.13 -20.73
C ASN A 128 21.37 -22.38 -19.39
N PRO A 129 20.71 -21.22 -19.24
CA PRO A 129 20.68 -20.52 -17.97
C PRO A 129 19.93 -21.35 -16.92
N ALA A 130 20.52 -21.48 -15.73
CA ALA A 130 19.95 -22.16 -14.58
C ALA A 130 19.95 -21.21 -13.38
N ILE A 131 18.79 -21.04 -12.74
CA ILE A 131 18.66 -20.23 -11.53
C ILE A 131 18.96 -21.09 -10.29
N SER A 132 19.60 -20.49 -9.29
CA SER A 132 19.81 -21.14 -8.00
C SER A 132 18.47 -21.40 -7.28
N PRO A 133 18.33 -22.47 -6.47
CA PRO A 133 17.08 -22.77 -5.76
C PRO A 133 16.56 -21.64 -4.85
N ASN A 134 17.46 -20.76 -4.41
CA ASN A 134 17.19 -19.59 -3.57
C ASN A 134 17.03 -18.28 -4.38
N ASN A 135 17.00 -18.35 -5.72
CA ASN A 135 16.82 -17.21 -6.64
C ASN A 135 17.82 -16.06 -6.49
N ASP A 136 19.00 -16.33 -5.91
CA ASP A 136 20.04 -15.33 -5.68
C ASP A 136 21.11 -15.32 -6.78
N ARG A 137 21.18 -16.35 -7.63
CA ARG A 137 22.23 -16.51 -8.63
C ARG A 137 21.69 -17.16 -9.90
N ILE A 138 22.31 -16.84 -11.02
CA ILE A 138 22.10 -17.52 -12.30
C ILE A 138 23.44 -18.07 -12.79
N ALA A 139 23.51 -19.38 -13.02
CA ALA A 139 24.60 -19.99 -13.76
C ALA A 139 24.22 -20.06 -15.25
N TYR A 140 25.13 -19.73 -16.15
CA TYR A 140 24.86 -19.79 -17.57
C TYR A 140 26.14 -20.02 -18.37
N ALA A 141 26.00 -20.62 -19.55
CA ALA A 141 27.13 -20.88 -20.44
C ALA A 141 27.20 -19.85 -21.56
N VAL A 142 28.42 -19.50 -21.97
CA VAL A 142 28.71 -18.64 -23.11
C VAL A 142 29.36 -19.51 -24.19
N PRO A 143 28.77 -19.61 -25.40
CA PRO A 143 29.30 -20.44 -26.48
C PRO A 143 30.69 -20.02 -26.99
N LEU A 144 31.41 -20.95 -27.63
CA LEU A 144 32.73 -20.71 -28.26
C LEU A 144 32.76 -19.61 -29.32
N SER A 145 31.59 -19.16 -29.81
CA SER A 145 31.45 -18.02 -30.72
C SER A 145 31.89 -16.69 -30.08
N ASP A 146 31.91 -16.61 -28.75
CA ASP A 146 32.32 -15.43 -27.98
C ASP A 146 33.76 -15.63 -27.45
N PRO A 147 34.64 -14.61 -27.51
CA PRO A 147 35.98 -14.66 -26.90
C PRO A 147 35.97 -15.02 -25.40
N ASN A 148 34.86 -14.74 -24.71
CA ASN A 148 34.66 -14.99 -23.29
C ASN A 148 33.93 -16.31 -22.99
N ALA A 149 33.97 -17.27 -23.94
CA ALA A 149 33.34 -18.58 -23.82
C ALA A 149 33.70 -19.30 -22.51
N GLY A 150 32.67 -19.88 -21.87
CA GLY A 150 32.83 -20.51 -20.57
C GLY A 150 31.55 -20.59 -19.76
N LEU A 151 31.67 -21.11 -18.55
CA LEU A 151 30.60 -21.10 -17.56
C LEU A 151 30.73 -19.86 -16.69
N TRP A 152 29.62 -19.15 -16.54
CA TRP A 152 29.51 -17.88 -15.83
C TRP A 152 28.45 -17.99 -14.74
N VAL A 153 28.63 -17.21 -13.68
CA VAL A 153 27.66 -17.04 -12.60
C VAL A 153 27.41 -15.55 -12.41
N LEU A 154 26.14 -15.18 -12.35
CA LEU A 154 25.66 -13.84 -12.05
C LEU A 154 24.95 -13.87 -10.69
N ASP A 155 25.20 -12.86 -9.85
CA ASP A 155 24.49 -12.65 -8.59
C ASP A 155 23.30 -11.69 -8.82
N LEU A 156 22.12 -12.08 -8.37
CA LEU A 156 20.86 -11.33 -8.49
C LEU A 156 20.53 -10.54 -7.21
N SER A 157 21.30 -10.71 -6.13
CA SER A 157 21.00 -10.08 -4.85
C SER A 157 21.41 -8.61 -4.83
N ASP A 158 20.45 -7.74 -4.48
CA ASP A 158 20.72 -6.36 -4.11
C ASP A 158 21.37 -6.35 -2.73
N SER A 159 22.64 -5.94 -2.63
CA SER A 159 23.23 -5.64 -1.32
C SER A 159 24.00 -4.33 -1.36
N ILE A 160 23.93 -3.67 -0.21
CA ILE A 160 24.33 -2.29 0.06
C ILE A 160 25.80 -1.97 -0.20
N PHE A 161 26.66 -2.98 -0.39
CA PHE A 161 28.07 -2.81 -0.75
C PHE A 161 28.32 -3.25 -2.19
N ASN A 162 28.49 -2.29 -3.10
CA ASN A 162 28.64 -2.49 -4.54
C ASN A 162 30.06 -2.97 -4.93
N LEU A 163 30.61 -3.95 -4.20
CA LEU A 163 31.92 -4.55 -4.45
C LEU A 163 31.77 -5.65 -5.50
N GLY A 164 31.83 -5.28 -6.79
CA GLY A 164 32.18 -6.19 -7.90
C GLY A 164 31.23 -7.36 -8.20
N ARG A 165 29.92 -7.11 -8.34
CA ARG A 165 28.89 -8.13 -8.66
C ARG A 165 28.51 -8.19 -10.13
N GLY A 166 29.48 -7.99 -11.01
CA GLY A 166 29.29 -8.30 -12.41
C GLY A 166 29.23 -9.82 -12.63
N PRO A 167 28.82 -10.26 -13.82
CA PRO A 167 28.97 -11.66 -14.19
C PRO A 167 30.41 -12.13 -13.95
N ARG A 168 30.58 -13.28 -13.29
CA ARG A 168 31.88 -13.87 -13.00
C ARG A 168 32.05 -15.18 -13.74
N GLN A 169 33.13 -15.29 -14.49
CA GLN A 169 33.51 -16.55 -15.12
C GLN A 169 34.04 -17.53 -14.06
N ILE A 170 33.49 -18.75 -14.06
CA ILE A 170 33.92 -19.84 -13.17
C ILE A 170 34.69 -20.94 -13.89
N ALA A 171 34.47 -21.11 -15.20
CA ALA A 171 35.26 -22.00 -16.04
C ALA A 171 35.36 -21.46 -17.48
N LYS A 172 36.48 -21.71 -18.17
CA LYS A 172 36.67 -21.35 -19.59
C LYS A 172 36.38 -22.55 -20.48
N SER A 173 35.61 -22.34 -21.54
CA SER A 173 35.40 -23.35 -22.56
C SER A 173 36.64 -23.47 -23.47
N ARG A 174 36.87 -24.67 -23.99
CA ARG A 174 37.97 -24.96 -24.93
C ARG A 174 37.41 -25.67 -26.16
N SER A 175 38.13 -25.65 -27.27
CA SER A 175 37.68 -26.25 -28.54
C SER A 175 37.30 -27.74 -28.44
N GLY A 176 37.78 -28.48 -27.44
CA GLY A 176 37.41 -29.89 -27.17
C GLY A 176 36.49 -30.10 -25.95
N ALA A 177 36.12 -29.03 -25.24
CA ALA A 177 35.27 -29.05 -24.06
C ALA A 177 34.42 -27.77 -24.05
N ASP A 178 33.35 -27.78 -24.84
CA ASP A 178 32.36 -26.71 -24.91
C ASP A 178 31.37 -26.87 -23.77
N LEU A 179 31.22 -25.82 -22.95
CA LEU A 179 30.35 -25.86 -21.75
C LEU A 179 28.94 -25.35 -22.05
N ALA A 180 28.68 -24.93 -23.29
CA ALA A 180 27.38 -24.46 -23.76
C ALA A 180 26.51 -25.54 -24.42
N LYS A 181 27.04 -26.77 -24.56
CA LYS A 181 26.36 -27.92 -25.17
C LYS A 181 25.89 -28.94 -24.15
#